data_AF-A0A950AT32-F1
#
_entry.id   AF-A0A950AT32-F1
#
_cell.length_a   1.000
_cell.length_b   1.000
_cell.length_c   1.000
_cell.angle_alpha   90.00
_cell.angle_beta   90.00
_cell.angle_gamma   90.00
#
_symmetry.space_group_name_H-M   'P 1'
#
loop_
_entity.id
_entity.type
_entity.pdbx_description
1 polymer ?
#
loop_
_entity_poly.entity_id
_entity_poly.type
_entity_poly.pdbx_seq_one_letter_code
_entity_poly.pdbx_strand_id
1 'polypeptide(L)'
;MSVLPEAPPVRHGLCRLTLIIDGTEYRLSRSPTARAAWHLKKRSGPRAGVTYCVLTHKNVVSCTCHDSIRGGAVCKHVRAMVACGLVSKRAKPEAVIVAQNLATATTPGRGESHA
;
A
#
# COMPACT_ATOMS: atom_id res chain seq x y z
N MET A 1 -15.50 53.83 22.60
CA MET A 1 -15.25 52.38 22.80
C MET A 1 -14.68 51.86 21.50
N SER A 2 -13.40 51.51 21.46
CA SER A 2 -12.72 51.07 20.24
C SER A 2 -12.83 49.55 20.11
N VAL A 3 -13.45 49.07 19.03
CA VAL A 3 -13.58 47.65 18.71
C VAL A 3 -12.24 47.18 18.16
N LEU A 4 -11.55 46.29 18.88
CA LEU A 4 -10.36 45.62 18.34
C LEU A 4 -10.80 44.67 17.21
N PRO A 5 -10.12 44.64 16.05
CA PRO A 5 -10.49 43.72 14.99
C PRO A 5 -10.23 42.28 15.43
N GLU A 6 -11.30 41.47 15.41
CA GLU A 6 -11.27 40.05 15.69
C GLU A 6 -10.34 39.35 14.67
N ALA A 7 -9.40 38.55 15.15
CA ALA A 7 -8.47 37.84 14.29
C ALA A 7 -9.26 36.98 13.28
N PRO A 8 -8.93 37.03 11.97
CA PRO A 8 -9.72 36.32 10.96
C PRO A 8 -9.77 34.82 11.27
N PRO A 9 -10.92 34.15 11.10
CA PRO A 9 -11.07 32.75 11.45
C PRO A 9 -10.09 31.91 10.62
N VAL A 10 -9.35 31.02 11.29
CA VAL A 10 -8.37 30.16 10.61
C VAL A 10 -9.11 29.20 9.68
N ARG A 11 -9.14 29.51 8.37
CA ARG A 11 -9.76 28.66 7.35
C ARG A 11 -8.78 27.56 6.94
N HIS A 12 -8.64 26.53 7.77
CA HIS A 12 -8.00 25.30 7.34
C HIS A 12 -8.95 24.59 6.35
N GLY A 13 -8.69 24.74 5.06
CA GLY A 13 -9.42 23.99 4.03
C GLY A 13 -9.24 22.47 4.21
N LEU A 14 -10.16 21.68 3.66
CA LEU A 14 -10.05 20.22 3.67
C LEU A 14 -9.00 19.78 2.65
N CYS A 15 -7.90 19.18 3.13
CA CYS A 15 -6.93 18.50 2.28
C CYS A 15 -7.33 17.04 2.07
N ARG A 16 -7.37 16.59 0.81
CA ARG A 16 -7.68 15.20 0.45
C ARG A 16 -6.61 14.64 -0.48
N LEU A 17 -6.04 13.50 -0.10
CA LEU A 17 -5.15 12.73 -0.96
C LEU A 17 -5.94 11.72 -1.80
N THR A 18 -5.69 11.73 -3.11
CA THR A 18 -6.30 10.85 -4.08
C THR A 18 -5.22 10.31 -5.01
N LEU A 19 -5.31 9.04 -5.37
CA LEU A 19 -4.40 8.37 -6.29
C LEU A 19 -5.18 7.76 -7.43
N ILE A 20 -4.73 7.96 -8.66
CA ILE A 20 -5.29 7.30 -9.83
C ILE A 20 -4.35 6.15 -10.18
N ILE A 21 -4.88 4.92 -10.15
CA ILE A 21 -4.13 3.72 -10.52
C ILE A 21 -4.88 3.09 -11.67
N ASP A 22 -4.25 3.03 -12.85
CA ASP A 22 -4.81 2.36 -14.02
C ASP A 22 -6.23 2.91 -14.36
N GLY A 23 -6.31 4.23 -14.50
CA GLY A 23 -7.55 4.97 -14.77
C GLY A 23 -8.57 5.00 -13.62
N THR A 24 -8.36 4.27 -12.52
CA THR A 24 -9.32 4.20 -11.41
C THR A 24 -8.91 5.12 -10.26
N GLU A 25 -9.85 5.93 -9.77
CA GLU A 25 -9.63 6.84 -8.65
C GLU A 25 -9.75 6.10 -7.30
N TYR A 26 -8.75 6.30 -6.44
CA TYR A 26 -8.73 5.83 -5.06
C TYR A 26 -8.56 7.00 -4.11
N ARG A 27 -9.42 7.09 -3.09
CA ARG A 27 -9.20 8.01 -1.97
C ARG A 27 -8.26 7.35 -0.97
N LEU A 28 -7.22 8.07 -0.58
CA LEU A 28 -6.27 7.60 0.42
C LEU A 28 -6.58 8.18 1.79
N SER A 29 -6.41 7.36 2.81
CA SER A 29 -6.38 7.79 4.21
C SER A 29 -5.38 6.94 4.99
N ARG A 30 -4.87 7.48 6.10
CA ARG A 30 -4.17 6.64 7.07
C ARG A 30 -5.15 5.63 7.69
N SER A 31 -4.65 4.45 8.01
CA SER A 31 -5.44 3.49 8.78
C SER A 31 -5.63 4.01 10.20
N PRO A 32 -6.85 3.92 10.78
CA PRO A 32 -7.10 4.34 12.16
C PRO A 32 -6.49 3.37 13.18
N THR A 33 -6.24 2.12 12.81
CA THR A 33 -5.80 1.06 13.73
C THR A 33 -4.31 0.72 13.60
N ALA A 34 -3.66 1.05 12.48
CA ALA A 34 -2.26 0.72 12.23
C ALA A 34 -1.45 1.92 11.72
N ARG A 35 -0.43 2.35 12.50
CA ARG A 35 0.43 3.51 12.20
C ARG A 35 1.14 3.44 10.84
N ALA A 36 1.51 2.24 10.39
CA ALA A 36 2.22 2.01 9.13
C ALA A 36 1.31 1.48 8.01
N ALA A 37 0.01 1.76 8.08
CA ALA A 37 -0.96 1.33 7.08
C ALA A 37 -1.69 2.49 6.40
N TRP A 38 -2.04 2.25 5.15
CA TRP A 38 -2.85 3.12 4.30
C TRP A 38 -4.10 2.38 3.86
N HIS A 39 -5.23 3.08 3.90
CA HIS A 39 -6.48 2.63 3.29
C HIS A 39 -6.64 3.30 1.93
N LEU A 40 -6.93 2.49 0.92
CA LEU A 40 -7.23 2.90 -0.44
C LEU A 40 -8.70 2.55 -0.72
N LYS A 41 -9.58 3.54 -0.67
CA LYS A 41 -11.00 3.37 -0.99
C LYS A 41 -11.24 3.64 -2.47
N LYS A 42 -11.63 2.60 -3.21
CA LYS A 42 -11.97 2.69 -4.63
C LYS A 42 -13.20 3.57 -4.83
N ARG A 43 -13.13 4.56 -5.72
CA ARG A 43 -14.21 5.54 -5.95
C ARG A 43 -15.10 5.19 -7.14
N SER A 44 -14.55 4.53 -8.16
CA SER A 44 -15.24 4.24 -9.41
C SER A 44 -14.96 2.82 -9.93
N GLY A 45 -15.76 2.40 -10.92
CA GLY A 45 -15.61 1.11 -11.60
C GLY A 45 -16.13 -0.10 -10.80
N PRO A 46 -15.78 -1.32 -11.25
CA PRO A 46 -16.22 -2.55 -10.59
C PRO A 46 -15.76 -2.60 -9.14
N ARG A 47 -16.66 -2.97 -8.21
CA ARG A 47 -16.39 -2.96 -6.75
C ARG A 47 -16.08 -1.57 -6.18
N ALA A 48 -16.68 -0.51 -6.71
CA ALA A 48 -16.63 0.81 -6.09
C ALA A 48 -17.06 0.75 -4.61
N GLY A 49 -16.40 1.52 -3.76
CA GLY A 49 -16.61 1.51 -2.32
C GLY A 49 -15.71 0.53 -1.56
N VAL A 50 -15.14 -0.50 -2.22
CA VAL A 50 -14.18 -1.41 -1.58
C VAL A 50 -12.97 -0.65 -1.08
N THR A 51 -12.50 -1.03 0.11
CA THR A 51 -11.31 -0.49 0.75
C THR A 51 -10.24 -1.57 0.82
N TYR A 52 -9.07 -1.27 0.24
CA TYR A 52 -7.88 -2.09 0.38
C TYR A 52 -6.96 -1.48 1.43
N CYS A 53 -6.28 -2.33 2.20
CA CYS A 53 -5.26 -1.91 3.15
C CYS A 53 -3.89 -2.25 2.56
N VAL A 54 -2.97 -1.28 2.58
CA VAL A 54 -1.54 -1.49 2.32
C VAL A 54 -0.81 -1.27 3.63
N LEU A 55 -0.19 -2.31 4.16
CA LEU A 55 0.50 -2.30 5.45
C LEU A 55 1.99 -2.50 5.24
N THR A 56 2.82 -1.74 5.96
CA THR A 56 4.25 -2.02 6.06
C THR A 56 4.59 -2.48 7.48
N HIS A 57 5.21 -3.64 7.60
CA HIS A 57 5.67 -4.19 8.88
C HIS A 57 7.04 -4.86 8.70
N LYS A 58 8.03 -4.51 9.53
CA LYS A 58 9.40 -5.05 9.46
C LYS A 58 10.01 -5.05 8.03
N ASN A 59 9.86 -3.93 7.30
CA ASN A 59 10.28 -3.80 5.89
C ASN A 59 9.59 -4.77 4.92
N VAL A 60 8.47 -5.37 5.30
CA VAL A 60 7.59 -6.12 4.40
C VAL A 60 6.37 -5.27 4.11
N VAL A 61 6.01 -5.12 2.83
CA VAL A 61 4.76 -4.46 2.42
C VAL A 61 3.78 -5.50 1.91
N SER A 62 2.56 -5.47 2.46
CA SER A 62 1.47 -6.36 2.08
C SER A 62 0.23 -5.55 1.68
N CYS A 63 -0.65 -6.17 0.88
CA CYS A 63 -1.90 -5.56 0.48
C CYS A 63 -3.05 -6.55 0.61
N THR A 64 -4.23 -6.07 1.01
CA THR A 64 -5.43 -6.92 1.14
C THR A 64 -6.22 -7.10 -0.16
N CYS A 65 -5.69 -6.65 -1.30
CA CYS A 65 -6.36 -6.87 -2.58
C CYS A 65 -6.21 -8.33 -3.05
N HIS A 66 -7.13 -8.76 -3.90
CA HIS A 66 -7.21 -10.14 -4.38
C HIS A 66 -5.89 -10.63 -5.00
N ASP A 67 -5.25 -9.82 -5.85
CA ASP A 67 -3.99 -10.16 -6.52
C ASP A 67 -2.85 -10.45 -5.52
N SER A 68 -2.83 -9.73 -4.39
CA SER A 68 -1.82 -9.91 -3.35
C SER A 68 -2.11 -11.13 -2.49
N ILE A 69 -3.38 -11.34 -2.10
CA ILE A 69 -3.76 -12.45 -1.21
C ILE A 69 -3.75 -13.80 -1.92
N ARG A 70 -4.34 -13.88 -3.12
CA ARG A 70 -4.52 -15.16 -3.84
C ARG A 70 -3.49 -15.37 -4.95
N GLY A 71 -3.09 -14.30 -5.62
CA GLY A 71 -2.15 -14.38 -6.73
C GLY A 71 -0.69 -14.45 -6.30
N GLY A 72 -0.37 -14.09 -5.05
CA GLY A 72 1.01 -13.95 -4.59
C GLY A 72 1.81 -12.97 -5.44
N ALA A 73 1.13 -12.04 -6.14
CA ALA A 73 1.73 -11.13 -7.09
C ALA A 73 1.90 -9.73 -6.47
N VAL A 74 2.91 -8.99 -6.92
CA VAL A 74 3.08 -7.59 -6.52
C VAL A 74 1.96 -6.76 -7.16
N CYS A 75 0.93 -6.46 -6.37
CA CYS A 75 -0.26 -5.79 -6.87
C CYS A 75 -0.01 -4.32 -7.26
N LYS A 76 -0.87 -3.80 -8.13
CA LYS A 76 -0.79 -2.40 -8.60
C LYS A 76 -0.87 -1.37 -7.49
N HIS A 77 -1.58 -1.67 -6.39
CA HIS A 77 -1.66 -0.78 -5.22
C HIS A 77 -0.30 -0.58 -4.56
N VAL A 78 0.42 -1.67 -4.27
CA VAL A 78 1.76 -1.59 -3.65
C VAL A 78 2.73 -0.85 -4.57
N ARG A 79 2.73 -1.17 -5.87
CA ARG A 79 3.60 -0.50 -6.84
C ARG A 79 3.35 1.02 -6.89
N ALA A 80 2.09 1.43 -6.96
CA ALA A 80 1.73 2.84 -7.00
C ALA A 80 2.11 3.57 -5.70
N MET A 81 1.88 2.94 -4.54
CA MET A 81 2.25 3.50 -3.24
C MET A 81 3.77 3.70 -3.09
N VAL A 82 4.58 2.75 -3.58
CA VAL A 82 6.04 2.88 -3.60
C VAL A 82 6.50 3.97 -4.57
N ALA A 83 5.89 4.04 -5.76
CA ALA A 83 6.21 5.07 -6.76
C ALA A 83 5.93 6.49 -6.23
N CYS A 84 4.85 6.67 -5.48
CA CYS A 84 4.48 7.94 -4.85
C CYS A 84 5.25 8.24 -3.56
N GLY A 85 6.16 7.38 -3.11
CA GLY A 85 6.91 7.58 -1.86
C GLY A 85 6.07 7.44 -0.57
N LEU A 86 4.84 6.92 -0.67
CA LEU A 86 3.94 6.71 0.47
C LEU A 86 4.30 5.44 1.26
N VAL A 87 5.08 4.55 0.64
CA VAL A 87 5.71 3.37 1.22
C VAL A 87 7.19 3.38 0.87
N SER A 88 8.06 2.95 1.79
CA SER A 88 9.50 2.90 1.58
C SER A 88 9.89 1.99 0.41
N LYS A 89 10.79 2.46 -0.46
CA LYS A 89 11.41 1.66 -1.53
C LYS A 89 12.20 0.45 -1.00
N ARG A 90 12.61 0.50 0.27
CA ARG A 90 13.32 -0.61 0.93
C ARG A 90 12.36 -1.71 1.40
N ALA A 91 11.06 -1.42 1.46
CA ALA A 91 10.07 -2.43 1.84
C ALA A 91 9.91 -3.44 0.71
N LYS A 92 10.08 -4.72 1.02
CA LYS A 92 9.92 -5.81 0.06
C LYS A 92 8.45 -6.24 0.04
N PRO A 93 7.81 -6.35 -1.14
CA PRO A 93 6.47 -6.92 -1.22
C PRO A 93 6.45 -8.36 -0.70
N GLU A 94 5.47 -8.69 0.13
CA GLU A 94 5.29 -10.04 0.69
C GLU A 94 5.30 -11.13 -0.39
N ALA A 95 4.58 -10.87 -1.49
CA ALA A 95 4.59 -11.64 -2.72
C ALA A 95 6.00 -12.07 -3.20
N VAL A 96 6.97 -11.15 -3.16
CA VAL A 96 8.35 -11.41 -3.60
C VAL A 96 9.07 -12.34 -2.61
N ILE A 97 8.86 -12.13 -1.31
CA ILE A 97 9.47 -12.97 -0.27
C ILE A 97 8.95 -14.41 -0.39
N VAL A 98 7.64 -14.59 -0.58
CA VAL A 98 7.03 -15.91 -0.75
C VAL A 98 7.58 -16.62 -2.00
N ALA A 99 7.65 -15.92 -3.14
CA ALA A 99 8.19 -16.49 -4.38
C ALA A 99 9.66 -16.93 -4.24
N GLN A 100 10.50 -16.14 -3.54
CA GLN A 100 11.90 -16.47 -3.28
C GLN A 100 12.06 -17.73 -2.40
N ASN A 101 11.22 -17.87 -1.38
CA ASN A 101 11.25 -19.03 -0.50
C ASN A 101 10.84 -20.33 -1.25
N LEU A 102 9.82 -20.25 -2.10
CA LEU A 102 9.38 -21.38 -2.93
C LEU A 102 10.46 -21.83 -3.92
N ALA A 103 11.15 -20.89 -4.57
CA ALA A 103 12.24 -21.20 -5.50
C ALA A 103 13.43 -21.87 -4.80
N THR A 104 13.76 -21.42 -3.59
CA THR A 104 14.84 -22.02 -2.78
C THR A 104 14.48 -23.46 -2.36
N ALA A 105 13.22 -23.72 -2.02
CA ALA A 105 12.76 -25.05 -1.63
C ALA A 105 12.70 -26.08 -2.78
N THR A 106 12.69 -25.64 -4.04
CA THR A 106 12.59 -26.51 -5.22
C THR A 106 13.92 -26.74 -5.94
N THR A 107 15.03 -26.19 -5.44
CA THR A 107 16.35 -26.52 -6.00
C THR A 107 16.71 -27.95 -5.56
N PRO A 108 16.78 -28.94 -6.47
CA PRO A 108 17.22 -30.28 -6.10
C PRO A 108 18.67 -30.18 -5.63
N GLY A 109 18.96 -30.76 -4.47
CA GLY A 109 20.32 -30.90 -3.97
C GLY A 109 21.20 -31.45 -5.08
N ARG A 110 22.23 -30.68 -5.44
CA ARG A 110 23.33 -31.11 -6.30
C ARG A 110 23.91 -32.37 -5.64
N GLY A 111 23.55 -33.53 -6.18
CA GLY A 111 23.97 -34.82 -5.66
C GLY A 111 25.48 -34.83 -5.47
N GLU A 112 25.89 -35.04 -4.22
CA GLU A 112 27.27 -35.29 -3.85
C GLU A 112 27.73 -36.53 -4.61
N SER A 113 28.51 -36.29 -5.66
CA SER A 113 29.26 -37.31 -6.36
C SER A 113 30.48 -37.60 -5.48
N HIS A 114 30.35 -38.55 -4.56
CA HIS A 114 31.51 -39.15 -3.92
C HIS A 114 31.77 -40.51 -4.54
N ALA A 115 32.95 -40.57 -5.14
CA ALA A 115 33.63 -41.71 -5.73
C ALA A 115 33.90 -42.82 -4.72
#